data_AF-A0A7C4F772-F1
#
_entry.id   AF-A0A7C4F772-F1
#
_cell.length_a   1.000
_cell.length_b   1.000
_cell.length_c   1.000
_cell.angle_alpha   90.00
_cell.angle_beta   90.00
_cell.angle_gamma   90.00
#
_symmetry.space_group_name_H-M   'P 1'
#
loop_
_entity.id
_entity.type
_entity.pdbx_description
1 polymer ?
#
loop_
_entity_poly.entity_id
_entity_poly.type
_entity_poly.pdbx_seq_one_letter_code
_entity_poly.pdbx_strand_id
1 'polypeptide(L)'
;MNPNDLKAVCQQLISEVEKAIVGKREVIEKLLACILADGHVLFEDYPGLAKTMLAKSFARALGCQFKRIQFVPDLLPSDITGGFVYEKKVENFVLRKGPIFTNILLADEINRAPPKTQAALLEAMQERQVTLEGVTYPLESPFLVIATQNPIEYEGTYPLPEAQLDRFIARLSIGYPSKEAEKEILARRRARMKDDVDIAQIVTRERLIEMQKFVETVEVHADIQNYIVEIVEAT
;
A
#
# COMPACT_ATOMS: atom_id res chain seq x y z
N MET A 1 15.04 13.56 14.92
CA MET A 1 13.61 13.89 14.90
C MET A 1 13.11 13.90 16.34
N ASN A 2 12.08 14.68 16.69
CA ASN A 2 11.44 14.63 18.02
C ASN A 2 9.93 14.33 17.87
N PRO A 3 9.21 13.96 18.95
CA PRO A 3 7.81 13.56 18.84
C PRO A 3 6.88 14.67 18.31
N ASN A 4 7.15 15.94 18.64
CA ASN A 4 6.33 17.06 18.20
C ASN A 4 6.51 17.33 16.70
N ASP A 5 7.73 17.21 16.20
CA ASP A 5 8.07 17.28 14.77
C ASP A 5 7.39 16.14 14.00
N LEU A 6 7.50 14.89 14.46
CA LEU A 6 6.80 13.76 13.84
C LEU A 6 5.28 14.00 13.80
N LYS A 7 4.68 14.42 14.93
CA LYS A 7 3.25 14.71 15.02
C LYS A 7 2.82 15.78 14.02
N ALA A 8 3.56 16.88 13.92
CA ALA A 8 3.25 17.97 13.00
C ALA A 8 3.29 17.50 11.53
N VAL A 9 4.33 16.72 11.16
CA VAL A 9 4.45 16.15 9.82
C VAL A 9 3.32 15.17 9.51
N CYS A 10 2.96 14.29 10.45
CA CYS A 10 1.83 13.36 10.27
C CYS A 10 0.50 14.11 10.08
N GLN A 11 0.26 15.19 10.83
CA GLN A 11 -0.93 16.01 10.65
C GLN A 11 -0.96 16.68 9.27
N GLN A 12 0.17 17.17 8.77
CA GLN A 12 0.28 17.72 7.42
C GLN A 12 0.00 16.65 6.35
N LEU A 13 0.55 15.44 6.50
CA LEU A 13 0.29 14.31 5.59
C LEU A 13 -1.20 13.95 5.57
N ILE A 14 -1.84 13.83 6.73
CA ILE A 14 -3.27 13.52 6.83
C ILE A 14 -4.09 14.61 6.13
N SER A 15 -3.85 15.87 6.45
CA SER A 15 -4.58 16.99 5.84
C SER A 15 -4.36 17.11 4.33
N GLU A 16 -3.17 16.74 3.85
CA GLU A 16 -2.90 16.71 2.41
C GLU A 16 -3.71 15.61 1.72
N VAL A 17 -3.74 14.40 2.28
CA VAL A 17 -4.52 13.27 1.73
C VAL A 17 -6.04 13.51 1.83
N GLU A 18 -6.50 14.22 2.86
CA GLU A 18 -7.91 14.65 3.04
C GLU A 18 -8.41 15.59 1.93
N LYS A 19 -7.52 16.20 1.14
CA LYS A 19 -7.91 16.94 -0.07
C LYS A 19 -8.54 16.00 -1.10
N ALA A 20 -8.00 14.79 -1.21
CA ALA A 20 -8.46 13.77 -2.15
C ALA A 20 -9.54 12.85 -1.56
N ILE A 21 -9.44 12.50 -0.28
CA ILE A 21 -10.33 11.55 0.37
C ILE A 21 -11.18 12.27 1.42
N VAL A 22 -12.48 12.39 1.15
CA VAL A 22 -13.41 13.17 1.97
C VAL A 22 -14.07 12.29 3.04
N GLY A 23 -14.04 12.72 4.30
CA GLY A 23 -14.81 12.10 5.38
C GLY A 23 -14.30 10.73 5.85
N LYS A 24 -13.05 10.38 5.55
CA LYS A 24 -12.43 9.08 5.91
C LYS A 24 -11.15 9.23 6.73
N ARG A 25 -11.10 10.25 7.59
CA ARG A 25 -9.91 10.58 8.40
C ARG A 25 -9.34 9.37 9.16
N GLU A 26 -10.19 8.59 9.80
CA GLU A 26 -9.78 7.41 10.57
C GLU A 26 -9.02 6.38 9.71
N VAL A 27 -9.49 6.14 8.47
CA VAL A 27 -8.82 5.22 7.55
C VAL A 27 -7.48 5.79 7.05
N ILE A 28 -7.41 7.10 6.84
CA ILE A 28 -6.17 7.81 6.48
C ILE A 28 -5.16 7.70 7.63
N GLU A 29 -5.58 7.93 8.87
CA GLU A 29 -4.75 7.81 10.07
C GLU A 29 -4.24 6.37 10.26
N LYS A 30 -5.11 5.37 10.14
CA LYS A 30 -4.74 3.94 10.22
C LYS A 30 -3.76 3.54 9.12
N LEU A 31 -3.99 3.96 7.87
CA LEU A 31 -3.08 3.65 6.78
C LEU A 31 -1.72 4.34 6.98
N LEU A 32 -1.69 5.60 7.44
CA LEU A 32 -0.43 6.28 7.77
C LEU A 32 0.31 5.55 8.90
N ALA A 33 -0.38 5.08 9.94
CA ALA A 33 0.23 4.28 11.00
C ALA A 33 0.86 2.99 10.45
N CYS A 34 0.17 2.28 9.55
CA CYS A 34 0.71 1.08 8.89
C CYS A 34 1.94 1.40 8.04
N ILE A 35 1.92 2.52 7.29
CA ILE A 35 3.06 3.00 6.50
C ILE A 35 4.27 3.27 7.41
N LEU A 36 4.05 3.94 8.55
CA LEU A 36 5.11 4.25 9.52
C LEU A 36 5.65 3.01 10.23
N ALA A 37 4.85 1.97 10.36
CA ALA A 37 5.27 0.65 10.84
C ALA A 37 5.89 -0.24 9.74
N ASP A 38 6.11 0.31 8.53
CA ASP A 38 6.62 -0.41 7.36
C ASP A 38 5.79 -1.66 6.96
N GLY A 39 4.52 -1.70 7.37
CA GLY A 39 3.65 -2.88 7.25
C GLY A 39 2.70 -2.81 6.06
N HIS A 40 2.54 -3.93 5.35
CA HIS A 40 1.62 -4.08 4.23
C HIS A 40 0.15 -4.05 4.67
N VAL A 41 -0.74 -3.50 3.84
CA VAL A 41 -2.16 -3.33 4.17
C VAL A 41 -3.04 -4.04 3.17
N LEU A 42 -4.09 -4.70 3.66
CA LEU A 42 -5.14 -5.31 2.84
C LEU A 42 -6.44 -4.53 2.98
N PHE A 43 -7.00 -4.05 1.88
CA PHE A 43 -8.32 -3.42 1.83
C PHE A 43 -9.39 -4.39 1.36
N GLU A 44 -10.31 -4.73 2.25
CA GLU A 44 -11.53 -5.49 1.92
C GLU A 44 -12.69 -4.53 1.71
N ASP A 45 -13.02 -4.26 0.45
CA ASP A 45 -14.22 -3.48 0.13
C ASP A 45 -14.65 -3.71 -1.32
N TYR A 46 -15.84 -3.20 -1.62
CA TYR A 46 -16.40 -3.07 -2.96
C TYR A 46 -15.52 -2.24 -3.91
N PRO A 47 -15.62 -2.49 -5.23
CA PRO A 47 -15.00 -1.66 -6.26
C PRO A 47 -15.45 -0.19 -6.18
N GLY A 48 -14.56 0.73 -6.59
CA GLY A 48 -14.89 2.15 -6.74
C GLY A 48 -14.81 3.00 -5.46
N LEU A 49 -14.33 2.46 -4.34
CA LEU A 49 -14.26 3.15 -3.04
C LEU A 49 -12.98 3.99 -2.83
N ALA A 50 -12.48 4.64 -3.88
CA ALA A 50 -11.32 5.55 -3.82
C ALA A 50 -9.99 4.96 -3.30
N LYS A 51 -9.85 3.62 -3.18
CA LYS A 51 -8.60 2.94 -2.76
C LYS A 51 -7.39 3.37 -3.59
N THR A 52 -7.57 3.41 -4.91
CA THR A 52 -6.51 3.87 -5.82
C THR A 52 -6.12 5.32 -5.59
N MET A 53 -7.10 6.18 -5.33
CA MET A 53 -6.85 7.59 -5.05
C MET A 53 -6.14 7.77 -3.70
N LEU A 54 -6.51 6.99 -2.68
CA LEU A 54 -5.87 6.99 -1.36
C LEU A 54 -4.39 6.58 -1.47
N ALA A 55 -4.11 5.44 -2.10
CA ALA A 55 -2.74 4.94 -2.29
C ALA A 55 -1.86 5.91 -3.11
N LYS A 56 -2.40 6.44 -4.22
CA LYS A 56 -1.71 7.43 -5.07
C LYS A 56 -1.44 8.75 -4.32
N SER A 57 -2.39 9.19 -3.48
CA SER A 57 -2.24 10.41 -2.68
C SER A 57 -1.15 10.26 -1.63
N PHE A 58 -1.10 9.13 -0.91
CA PHE A 58 -0.01 8.85 0.02
C PHE A 58 1.34 8.79 -0.69
N ALA A 59 1.45 8.07 -1.81
CA ALA A 59 2.71 7.99 -2.55
C ALA A 59 3.23 9.38 -2.95
N ARG A 60 2.34 10.24 -3.45
CA ARG A 60 2.67 11.62 -3.81
C ARG A 60 3.09 12.45 -2.60
N ALA A 61 2.31 12.41 -1.52
CA ALA A 61 2.59 13.16 -0.29
C ALA A 61 3.90 12.75 0.39
N LEU A 62 4.27 11.48 0.25
CA LEU A 62 5.48 10.88 0.83
C LEU A 62 6.73 10.98 -0.07
N GLY A 63 6.58 11.48 -1.30
CA GLY A 63 7.69 11.52 -2.26
C GLY A 63 8.13 10.13 -2.74
N CYS A 64 7.22 9.15 -2.71
CA CYS A 64 7.45 7.76 -3.04
C CYS A 64 7.04 7.45 -4.49
N GLN A 65 7.76 6.52 -5.13
CA GLN A 65 7.32 5.97 -6.40
C GLN A 65 6.04 5.15 -6.21
N PHE A 66 5.10 5.28 -7.15
CA PHE A 66 3.84 4.56 -7.15
C PHE A 66 3.72 3.71 -8.40
N LYS A 67 3.33 2.45 -8.21
CA LYS A 67 2.84 1.60 -9.30
C LYS A 67 1.56 0.92 -8.89
N ARG A 68 0.77 0.56 -9.89
CA ARG A 68 -0.48 -0.17 -9.75
C ARG A 68 -0.40 -1.40 -10.63
N ILE A 69 -0.86 -2.53 -10.10
CA ILE A 69 -1.09 -3.75 -10.85
C ILE A 69 -2.49 -4.25 -10.56
N GLN A 70 -3.20 -4.65 -11.60
CA GLN A 70 -4.49 -5.30 -11.50
C GLN A 70 -4.27 -6.80 -11.56
N PHE A 71 -4.73 -7.53 -10.54
CA PHE A 71 -4.69 -8.98 -10.55
C PHE A 71 -5.85 -9.50 -11.40
N VAL A 72 -5.51 -10.38 -12.33
CA VAL A 72 -6.42 -11.01 -13.30
C VAL A 72 -6.10 -12.51 -13.37
N PRO A 73 -7.04 -13.37 -13.81
CA PRO A 73 -6.87 -14.82 -13.76
C PRO A 73 -5.67 -15.37 -14.56
N ASP A 74 -5.23 -14.65 -15.59
CA ASP A 74 -4.11 -15.02 -16.48
C ASP A 74 -2.79 -14.34 -16.12
N LEU A 75 -2.75 -13.54 -15.05
CA LEU A 75 -1.54 -12.85 -14.60
C LEU A 75 -0.46 -13.85 -14.18
N LEU A 76 0.75 -13.70 -14.71
CA LEU A 76 1.89 -14.56 -14.39
C LEU A 76 2.76 -13.97 -13.27
N PRO A 77 3.49 -14.80 -12.50
CA PRO A 77 4.48 -14.32 -11.54
C PRO A 77 5.51 -13.34 -12.13
N SER A 78 5.92 -13.54 -13.39
CA SER A 78 6.85 -12.68 -14.12
C SER A 78 6.26 -11.32 -14.46
N ASP A 79 4.94 -11.17 -14.54
CA ASP A 79 4.30 -9.86 -14.78
C ASP A 79 4.38 -8.97 -13.52
N ILE A 80 4.57 -9.57 -12.35
CA ILE A 80 4.76 -8.91 -11.06
C ILE A 80 6.25 -8.63 -10.82
N THR A 81 7.06 -9.67 -10.95
CA THR A 81 8.49 -9.66 -10.60
C THR A 81 9.36 -9.08 -11.71
N GLY A 82 8.92 -9.16 -12.96
CA GLY A 82 9.75 -8.87 -14.13
C GLY A 82 10.51 -10.09 -14.61
N GLY A 83 11.44 -9.86 -15.53
CA GLY A 83 12.24 -10.92 -16.12
C GLY A 83 13.16 -10.40 -17.20
N PHE A 84 13.87 -11.30 -17.88
CA PHE A 84 14.78 -10.96 -18.95
C PHE A 84 14.06 -10.98 -20.30
N VAL A 85 14.18 -9.90 -21.06
CA VAL A 85 13.60 -9.76 -22.40
C VAL A 85 14.72 -9.53 -23.39
N TYR A 86 14.70 -10.25 -24.51
CA TYR A 86 15.68 -10.04 -25.58
C TYR A 86 15.43 -8.70 -26.27
N GLU A 87 16.38 -7.77 -26.16
CA GLU A 87 16.33 -6.49 -26.85
C GLU A 87 17.20 -6.53 -28.11
N LYS A 88 16.56 -6.49 -29.28
CA LYS A 88 17.23 -6.51 -30.59
C LYS A 88 18.27 -5.40 -30.78
N LYS A 89 18.11 -4.25 -30.12
CA LYS A 89 19.03 -3.10 -30.26
C LYS A 89 20.40 -3.36 -29.63
N VAL A 90 20.44 -4.15 -28.56
CA VAL A 90 21.66 -4.48 -27.82
C VAL A 90 22.06 -5.94 -27.99
N GLU A 91 21.31 -6.69 -28.81
CA GLU A 91 21.45 -8.13 -29.08
C GLU A 91 21.67 -8.96 -27.79
N ASN A 92 20.97 -8.57 -26.73
CA ASN A 92 21.17 -9.16 -25.41
C ASN A 92 19.84 -9.24 -24.63
N PHE A 93 19.81 -10.15 -23.66
CA PHE A 93 18.74 -10.24 -22.68
C PHE A 93 18.93 -9.14 -21.63
N VAL A 94 17.96 -8.24 -21.52
CA VAL A 94 17.98 -7.16 -20.54
C VAL A 94 16.90 -7.38 -19.49
N LEU A 95 17.23 -7.02 -18.25
CA LEU A 95 16.29 -7.08 -17.15
C LEU A 95 15.19 -6.04 -17.33
N ARG A 96 13.96 -6.50 -17.50
CA ARG A 96 12.75 -5.68 -17.41
C ARG A 96 12.15 -5.83 -16.02
N LYS A 97 12.40 -4.83 -15.17
CA LYS A 97 11.84 -4.76 -13.81
C LYS A 97 10.31 -4.71 -13.83
N GLY A 98 9.68 -5.59 -13.06
CA GLY A 98 8.23 -5.60 -12.87
C GLY A 98 7.70 -4.44 -12.02
N PRO A 99 6.37 -4.37 -11.82
CA PRO A 99 5.72 -3.33 -11.03
C PRO A 99 6.08 -3.34 -9.53
N ILE A 100 6.58 -4.44 -8.98
CA ILE A 100 7.03 -4.48 -7.57
C ILE A 100 8.25 -3.58 -7.30
N PHE A 101 9.04 -3.24 -8.32
CA PHE A 101 10.14 -2.29 -8.19
C PHE A 101 9.57 -0.87 -8.16
N THR A 102 9.07 -0.50 -6.98
CA THR A 102 8.44 0.78 -6.61
C THR A 102 8.53 0.94 -5.09
N ASN A 103 8.11 2.07 -4.53
CA ASN A 103 7.99 2.24 -3.09
C ASN A 103 6.59 1.87 -2.58
N ILE A 104 5.55 2.31 -3.28
CA ILE A 104 4.16 1.95 -2.97
C ILE A 104 3.57 1.22 -4.17
N LEU A 105 3.14 -0.02 -3.95
CA LEU A 105 2.45 -0.84 -4.92
C LEU A 105 0.98 -0.99 -4.51
N LEU A 106 0.06 -0.58 -5.39
CA LEU A 106 -1.34 -0.98 -5.29
C LEU A 106 -1.54 -2.29 -6.05
N ALA A 107 -1.85 -3.36 -5.33
CA ALA A 107 -2.20 -4.67 -5.88
C ALA A 107 -3.72 -4.86 -5.84
N ASP A 108 -4.41 -4.48 -6.91
CA ASP A 108 -5.86 -4.52 -6.96
C ASP A 108 -6.40 -5.92 -7.23
N GLU A 109 -7.41 -6.32 -6.45
CA GLU A 109 -8.13 -7.59 -6.56
C GLU A 109 -7.21 -8.81 -6.50
N ILE A 110 -6.32 -8.85 -5.50
CA ILE A 110 -5.30 -9.90 -5.31
C ILE A 110 -5.89 -11.31 -5.36
N ASN A 111 -7.14 -11.47 -4.92
CA ASN A 111 -7.88 -12.71 -4.94
C ASN A 111 -8.32 -13.16 -6.34
N ARG A 112 -8.07 -12.41 -7.43
CA ARG A 112 -8.41 -12.84 -8.80
C ARG A 112 -7.29 -13.56 -9.54
N ALA A 113 -6.04 -13.47 -9.06
CA ALA A 113 -4.94 -14.20 -9.69
C ALA A 113 -4.74 -15.58 -9.05
N PRO A 114 -4.16 -16.55 -9.79
CA PRO A 114 -3.88 -17.87 -9.24
C PRO A 114 -2.93 -17.84 -8.04
N PRO A 115 -2.96 -18.86 -7.15
CA PRO A 115 -2.11 -18.91 -5.95
C PRO A 115 -0.61 -18.76 -6.22
N LYS A 116 -0.12 -19.24 -7.37
CA LYS A 116 1.30 -19.09 -7.77
C LYS A 116 1.69 -17.62 -7.98
N THR A 117 0.79 -16.83 -8.54
CA THR A 117 1.00 -15.40 -8.82
C THR A 117 0.88 -14.59 -7.54
N GLN A 118 -0.07 -14.93 -6.66
CA GLN A 118 -0.17 -14.36 -5.32
C GLN A 118 1.11 -14.63 -4.50
N ALA A 119 1.61 -15.87 -4.53
CA ALA A 119 2.84 -16.26 -3.82
C ALA A 119 4.05 -15.41 -4.23
N ALA A 120 4.20 -15.06 -5.51
CA ALA A 120 5.30 -14.23 -5.98
C ALA A 120 5.27 -12.80 -5.38
N LEU A 121 4.07 -12.22 -5.21
CA LEU A 121 3.93 -10.92 -4.52
C LEU A 121 4.21 -11.07 -3.02
N LEU A 122 3.68 -12.11 -2.38
CA LEU A 122 3.83 -12.35 -0.94
C LEU A 122 5.27 -12.66 -0.54
N GLU A 123 6.01 -13.37 -1.40
CA GLU A 123 7.45 -13.60 -1.24
C GLU A 123 8.21 -12.27 -1.31
N ALA A 124 7.92 -11.43 -2.30
CA ALA A 124 8.52 -10.10 -2.41
C ALA A 124 8.20 -9.19 -1.22
N MET A 125 6.99 -9.31 -0.65
CA MET A 125 6.58 -8.61 0.57
C MET A 125 7.43 -9.04 1.77
N GLN A 126 7.63 -10.35 1.95
CA GLN A 126 8.35 -10.92 3.08
C GLN A 126 9.86 -10.70 2.99
N GLU A 127 10.44 -11.00 1.82
CA GLU A 127 11.89 -11.03 1.62
C GLU A 127 12.46 -9.66 1.25
N ARG A 128 11.61 -8.69 0.88
CA ARG A 128 12.00 -7.35 0.39
C ARG A 128 12.98 -7.40 -0.79
N GLN A 129 12.97 -8.49 -1.54
CA GLN A 129 13.85 -8.75 -2.68
C GLN A 129 13.18 -9.75 -3.62
N VAL A 130 13.70 -9.87 -4.83
CA VAL A 130 13.26 -10.88 -5.81
C VAL A 130 14.45 -11.49 -6.52
N THR A 131 14.42 -12.81 -6.70
CA THR A 131 15.45 -13.54 -7.44
C THR A 131 14.97 -13.88 -8.84
N LEU A 132 15.69 -13.41 -9.87
CA LEU A 132 15.41 -13.68 -11.27
C LEU A 132 16.65 -14.34 -11.89
N GLU A 133 16.48 -15.55 -12.44
CA GLU A 133 17.55 -16.33 -13.07
C GLU A 133 18.81 -16.50 -12.18
N GLY A 134 18.61 -16.68 -10.87
CA GLY A 134 19.69 -16.86 -9.90
C GLY A 134 20.35 -15.57 -9.42
N VAL A 135 19.92 -14.40 -9.91
CA VAL A 135 20.39 -13.09 -9.44
C VAL A 135 19.31 -12.44 -8.56
N THR A 136 19.70 -12.07 -7.34
CA THR A 136 18.81 -11.41 -6.38
C THR A 136 18.86 -9.89 -6.52
N TYR A 137 17.69 -9.27 -6.60
CA TYR A 137 17.49 -7.84 -6.72
C TYR A 137 16.73 -7.32 -5.49
N PRO A 138 17.34 -6.44 -4.67
CA PRO A 138 16.64 -5.84 -3.54
C PRO A 138 15.55 -4.87 -4.03
N LEU A 139 14.45 -4.82 -3.30
CA LEU A 139 13.40 -3.81 -3.49
C LEU A 139 13.81 -2.51 -2.80
N GLU A 140 13.43 -1.39 -3.41
CA GLU A 140 13.82 -0.08 -2.92
C GLU A 140 13.03 0.27 -1.65
N SER A 141 13.74 0.60 -0.57
CA SER A 141 13.11 1.01 0.70
C SER A 141 12.55 2.44 0.62
N PRO A 142 11.39 2.71 1.25
CA PRO A 142 10.47 1.72 1.81
C PRO A 142 9.71 0.99 0.68
N PHE A 143 9.33 -0.26 0.93
CA PHE A 143 8.50 -1.05 0.02
C PHE A 143 7.19 -1.42 0.70
N LEU A 144 6.09 -0.87 0.20
CA LEU A 144 4.76 -1.07 0.75
C LEU A 144 3.85 -1.64 -0.32
N VAL A 145 3.03 -2.59 0.10
CA VAL A 145 1.95 -3.16 -0.72
C VAL A 145 0.65 -2.81 -0.04
N ILE A 146 -0.20 -2.11 -0.80
CA ILE A 146 -1.60 -1.89 -0.48
C ILE A 146 -2.36 -2.84 -1.39
N ALA A 147 -2.78 -3.98 -0.86
CA ALA A 147 -3.56 -4.96 -1.61
C ALA A 147 -5.06 -4.67 -1.45
N THR A 148 -5.86 -5.05 -2.44
CA THR A 148 -7.32 -4.99 -2.35
C THR A 148 -7.92 -6.35 -2.68
N GLN A 149 -9.00 -6.73 -2.00
CA GLN A 149 -9.79 -7.90 -2.37
C GLN A 149 -11.27 -7.59 -2.26
N ASN A 150 -12.06 -8.16 -3.17
CA ASN A 150 -13.51 -8.03 -3.18
C ASN A 150 -14.15 -9.26 -2.49
N PRO A 151 -14.87 -9.09 -1.37
CA PRO A 151 -15.37 -10.21 -0.58
C PRO A 151 -16.56 -10.96 -1.19
N ILE A 152 -17.15 -10.47 -2.29
CA ILE A 152 -18.42 -11.00 -2.83
C ILE A 152 -18.26 -11.72 -4.18
N GLU A 153 -17.09 -11.62 -4.82
CA GLU A 153 -16.83 -12.37 -6.05
C GLU A 153 -16.55 -13.85 -5.70
N TYR A 154 -17.57 -14.70 -5.86
CA TYR A 154 -17.47 -16.14 -5.63
C TYR A 154 -17.01 -16.92 -6.86
N GLU A 155 -17.16 -16.38 -8.07
CA GLU A 155 -16.72 -17.05 -9.30
C GLU A 155 -15.35 -16.54 -9.75
N GLY A 156 -14.43 -17.47 -9.98
CA GLY A 156 -13.11 -17.16 -10.54
C GLY A 156 -12.15 -16.45 -9.58
N THR A 157 -12.36 -16.57 -8.28
CA THR A 157 -11.46 -16.03 -7.24
C THR A 157 -10.75 -17.13 -6.46
N TYR A 158 -9.56 -16.80 -5.99
CA TYR A 158 -8.65 -17.58 -5.16
C TYR A 158 -8.43 -16.81 -3.85
N PRO A 159 -9.18 -17.12 -2.78
CA PRO A 159 -9.02 -16.42 -1.51
C PRO A 159 -7.62 -16.68 -0.94
N LEU A 160 -7.07 -15.66 -0.27
CA LEU A 160 -5.82 -15.80 0.46
C LEU A 160 -6.04 -16.72 1.68
N PRO A 161 -5.26 -17.80 1.85
CA PRO A 161 -5.24 -18.58 3.09
C PRO A 161 -4.88 -17.70 4.30
N GLU A 162 -5.30 -18.08 5.51
CA GLU A 162 -5.01 -17.33 6.74
C GLU A 162 -3.52 -17.05 6.93
N ALA A 163 -2.67 -18.06 6.71
CA ALA A 163 -1.21 -17.90 6.78
C ALA A 163 -0.64 -16.89 5.76
N GLN A 164 -1.40 -16.48 4.75
CA GLN A 164 -1.04 -15.40 3.82
C GLN A 164 -1.60 -14.05 4.27
N LEU A 165 -2.77 -14.02 4.89
CA LEU A 165 -3.36 -12.83 5.48
C LEU A 165 -2.49 -12.28 6.63
N ASP A 166 -1.82 -13.15 7.38
CA ASP A 166 -0.91 -12.75 8.47
C ASP A 166 0.28 -11.89 8.03
N ARG A 167 0.58 -11.83 6.73
CA ARG A 167 1.63 -10.96 6.18
C ARG A 167 1.18 -9.49 6.05
N PHE A 168 -0.09 -9.20 6.28
CA PHE A 168 -0.62 -7.83 6.29
C PHE A 168 -0.79 -7.37 7.74
N ILE A 169 -0.20 -6.22 8.09
CA ILE A 169 -0.28 -5.68 9.46
C ILE A 169 -1.69 -5.25 9.83
N ALA A 170 -2.50 -4.89 8.83
CA ALA A 170 -3.86 -4.45 9.03
C ALA A 170 -4.75 -4.81 7.85
N ARG A 171 -6.00 -5.11 8.20
CA ARG A 171 -7.11 -5.23 7.27
C ARG A 171 -8.03 -4.02 7.46
N LEU A 172 -8.13 -3.19 6.43
CA LEU A 172 -8.87 -1.94 6.46
C LEU A 172 -10.07 -2.00 5.50
N SER A 173 -11.06 -1.15 5.78
CA SER A 173 -12.20 -0.90 4.91
C SER A 173 -12.41 0.60 4.81
N ILE A 174 -12.60 1.12 3.59
CA ILE A 174 -12.95 2.53 3.36
C ILE A 174 -14.46 2.72 3.55
N GLY A 175 -15.27 1.81 3.01
CA GLY A 175 -16.72 1.92 2.92
C GLY A 175 -17.22 3.09 2.06
N TYR A 176 -18.52 3.14 1.77
CA TYR A 176 -19.12 4.22 0.99
C TYR A 176 -19.04 5.59 1.71
N PRO A 177 -18.90 6.70 0.97
CA PRO A 177 -19.00 8.03 1.57
C PRO A 177 -20.42 8.28 2.10
N SER A 178 -20.55 9.12 3.13
CA SER A 178 -21.86 9.62 3.51
C SER A 178 -22.43 10.53 2.42
N LYS A 179 -23.74 10.80 2.45
CA LYS A 179 -24.38 11.71 1.49
C LYS A 179 -23.74 13.11 1.49
N GLU A 180 -23.32 13.59 2.66
CA GLU A 180 -22.63 14.86 2.84
C GLU A 180 -21.23 14.83 2.22
N ALA A 181 -20.48 13.75 2.47
CA ALA A 181 -19.16 13.55 1.88
C ALA A 181 -19.26 13.43 0.35
N GLU A 182 -20.27 12.75 -0.17
CA GLU A 182 -20.51 12.61 -1.61
C GLU A 182 -20.84 13.94 -2.28
N LYS A 183 -21.69 14.77 -1.65
CA LYS A 183 -21.94 16.15 -2.09
C LYS A 183 -20.66 16.98 -2.14
N GLU A 184 -19.82 16.87 -1.11
CA GLU A 184 -18.55 17.58 -1.04
C GLU A 184 -17.57 17.12 -2.12
N ILE A 185 -17.49 15.79 -2.38
CA ILE A 185 -16.69 15.24 -3.50
C ILE A 185 -17.12 15.86 -4.84
N LEU A 186 -18.43 15.94 -5.09
CA LEU A 186 -18.97 16.56 -6.30
C LEU A 186 -18.66 18.06 -6.39
N ALA A 187 -18.78 18.78 -5.27
CA ALA A 187 -18.47 20.21 -5.20
C ALA A 187 -16.98 20.47 -5.48
N ARG A 188 -16.07 19.73 -4.84
CA ARG A 188 -14.62 19.84 -5.05
C ARG A 188 -14.23 19.50 -6.49
N ARG A 189 -14.79 18.43 -7.06
CA ARG A 189 -14.54 18.07 -8.47
C ARG A 189 -14.97 19.19 -9.42
N ARG A 190 -16.17 19.75 -9.23
CA ARG A 190 -16.68 20.87 -10.05
C ARG A 190 -15.78 22.09 -9.97
N ALA A 191 -15.37 22.49 -8.76
CA ALA A 191 -14.48 23.63 -8.56
C ALA A 191 -13.10 23.42 -9.23
N ARG A 192 -12.59 22.19 -9.18
CA ARG A 192 -11.29 21.82 -9.75
C ARG A 192 -11.32 21.62 -11.26
N MET A 193 -12.47 21.31 -11.85
CA MET A 193 -12.67 21.03 -13.29
C MET A 193 -11.81 19.88 -13.87
N LYS A 194 -11.26 19.00 -13.01
CA LYS A 194 -10.56 17.77 -13.41
C LYS A 194 -10.77 16.67 -12.38
N ASP A 195 -10.64 15.43 -12.82
CA ASP A 195 -10.83 14.26 -11.96
C ASP A 195 -9.67 14.08 -10.97
N ASP A 196 -8.43 14.27 -11.43
CA ASP A 196 -7.23 14.17 -10.58
C ASP A 196 -7.17 15.29 -9.52
N VAL A 197 -6.77 14.91 -8.31
CA VAL A 197 -6.54 15.82 -7.18
C VAL A 197 -5.06 16.15 -7.12
N ASP A 198 -4.73 17.44 -7.05
CA ASP A 198 -3.34 17.87 -6.87
C ASP A 198 -2.94 17.66 -5.41
N ILE A 199 -2.04 16.71 -5.23
CA ILE A 199 -1.44 16.40 -3.93
C ILE A 199 0.00 16.93 -3.94
N ALA A 200 0.31 17.77 -2.96
CA ALA A 200 1.66 18.26 -2.72
C ALA A 200 2.50 17.16 -2.05
N GLN A 201 3.78 17.14 -2.38
CA GLN A 201 4.75 16.35 -1.62
C GLN A 201 5.03 17.07 -0.30
N ILE A 202 4.81 16.40 0.83
CA ILE A 202 5.02 16.94 2.18
C ILE A 202 6.38 16.52 2.73
N VAL A 203 6.80 15.29 2.44
CA VAL A 203 8.10 14.75 2.85
C VAL A 203 8.82 14.10 1.67
N THR A 204 10.13 13.89 1.82
CA THR A 204 10.89 13.03 0.92
C THR A 204 10.82 11.57 1.39
N ARG A 205 11.14 10.65 0.48
CA ARG A 205 11.25 9.23 0.80
C ARG A 205 12.28 8.98 1.91
N GLU A 206 13.41 9.67 1.88
CA GLU A 206 14.47 9.56 2.89
C GLU A 206 13.94 10.02 4.26
N ARG A 207 13.14 11.10 4.28
CA ARG A 207 12.50 11.58 5.50
C ARG A 207 11.44 10.59 6.02
N LEU A 208 10.71 9.91 5.15
CA LEU A 208 9.82 8.82 5.57
C LEU A 208 10.59 7.68 6.26
N ILE A 209 11.75 7.28 5.73
CA ILE A 209 12.60 6.25 6.37
C ILE A 209 13.07 6.72 7.76
N GLU A 210 13.43 8.01 7.92
CA GLU A 210 13.73 8.57 9.23
C GLU A 210 12.53 8.53 10.18
N MET A 211 11.32 8.79 9.68
CA MET A 211 10.08 8.74 10.47
C MET A 211 9.82 7.30 10.95
N GLN A 212 9.93 6.31 10.06
CA GLN A 212 9.78 4.88 10.40
C GLN A 212 10.78 4.48 11.51
N LYS A 213 12.06 4.82 11.33
CA LYS A 213 13.10 4.55 12.35
C LYS A 213 12.82 5.25 13.68
N PHE A 214 12.25 6.45 13.66
CA PHE A 214 11.93 7.17 14.89
C PHE A 214 10.76 6.53 15.64
N VAL A 215 9.76 5.98 14.95
CA VAL A 215 8.63 5.27 15.58
C VAL A 215 9.12 4.06 16.40
N GLU A 216 10.13 3.33 15.91
CA GLU A 216 10.77 2.22 16.65
C GLU A 216 11.45 2.65 17.96
N THR A 217 11.74 3.95 18.14
CA THR A 217 12.36 4.48 19.35
C THR A 217 11.36 4.97 20.40
N VAL A 218 10.06 4.92 20.09
CA VAL A 218 9.01 5.34 21.02
C VAL A 218 8.94 4.34 22.17
N GLU A 219 9.12 4.85 23.39
CA GLU A 219 9.04 4.04 24.60
C GLU A 219 7.62 3.54 24.83
N VAL A 220 7.48 2.23 25.04
CA VAL A 220 6.22 1.58 25.38
C VAL A 220 6.33 1.08 26.82
N HIS A 221 5.49 1.63 27.70
CA HIS A 221 5.46 1.24 29.11
C HIS A 221 5.10 -0.26 29.27
N ALA A 222 5.67 -0.92 30.28
CA ALA A 222 5.48 -2.34 30.51
C ALA A 222 4.00 -2.76 30.62
N ASP A 223 3.15 -1.91 31.22
CA ASP A 223 1.71 -2.17 31.30
C ASP A 223 1.04 -2.29 29.93
N ILE A 224 1.48 -1.50 28.95
CA ILE A 224 0.96 -1.57 27.57
C ILE A 224 1.48 -2.84 26.88
N GLN A 225 2.74 -3.22 27.12
CA GLN A 225 3.29 -4.47 26.59
C GLN A 225 2.50 -5.68 27.12
N ASN A 226 2.25 -5.72 28.43
CA ASN A 226 1.45 -6.77 29.07
C ASN A 226 0.03 -6.79 28.50
N TYR A 227 -0.60 -5.63 28.38
CA TYR A 227 -1.94 -5.51 27.81
C TYR A 227 -2.03 -6.05 26.37
N ILE A 228 -1.02 -5.78 25.53
CA ILE A 228 -0.95 -6.33 24.17
C ILE A 228 -0.89 -7.86 24.20
N VAL A 229 -0.06 -8.45 25.07
CA VAL A 229 0.06 -9.91 25.22
C VAL A 229 -1.25 -10.53 25.70
N GLU A 230 -1.89 -9.93 26.71
CA GLU A 230 -3.18 -10.39 27.25
C GLU A 230 -4.29 -10.40 26.19
N ILE A 231 -4.31 -9.39 25.30
CA ILE A 231 -5.27 -9.38 24.17
C ILE A 231 -5.04 -10.57 23.24
N VAL A 232 -3.79 -10.87 22.89
CA VAL A 232 -3.44 -11.95 21.97
C VAL A 232 -3.76 -13.32 22.57
N GLU A 233 -3.54 -13.53 23.87
CA GLU A 233 -3.89 -14.78 24.55
C GLU A 233 -5.41 -15.00 24.68
N ALA A 234 -6.20 -13.92 24.63
CA ALA A 234 -7.65 -13.96 24.79
C ALA A 234 -8.43 -14.23 23.48
N THR A 235 -7.76 -14.18 22.33
CA THR A 235 -8.34 -14.39 20.97
C THR A 235 -7.97 -15.74 20.39
#